data_AF-A0A6A5UZU6-F1
#
_entry.id   AF-A0A6A5UZU6-F1
#
_cell.length_a   1.000
_cell.length_b   1.000
_cell.length_c   1.000
_cell.angle_alpha   90.00
_cell.angle_beta   90.00
_cell.angle_gamma   90.00
#
_symmetry.space_group_name_H-M   'P 1'
#
loop_
_entity.id
_entity.type
_entity.pdbx_description
1 polymer ?
#
loop_
_entity_poly.entity_id
_entity_poly.type
_entity_poly.pdbx_seq_one_letter_code
_entity_poly.pdbx_strand_id
1 'polypeptide(L)'
;RELNGLLERGVFKIIDKADVPTGTRIFGSRFVDQEKHEGTEKAFEKSRLVSAYKDAGKRSILTQAPTIQRASQRIILSLAITIPNLHLYTRDISQAYTQSTTSLTRDIFIHAPTEMGLGPDAILQVLLPLYGVPEAGTHWFKTYHDYHTTRLNID
;
A
#
# COMPACT_ATOMS: atom_id res chain seq x y z
N ARG A 1 -5.18 9.67 -12.79
CA ARG A 1 -3.94 10.01 -12.03
C ARG A 1 -3.38 8.81 -11.28
N GLU A 2 -4.18 8.11 -10.47
CA GLU A 2 -3.72 6.95 -9.69
C GLU A 2 -3.12 5.85 -10.59
N LEU A 3 -3.85 5.42 -11.63
CA LEU A 3 -3.41 4.37 -12.55
C LEU A 3 -2.05 4.67 -13.20
N ASN A 4 -1.87 5.87 -13.76
CA ASN A 4 -0.59 6.27 -14.36
C ASN A 4 0.57 6.17 -13.35
N GLY A 5 0.35 6.61 -12.11
CA GLY A 5 1.37 6.49 -11.06
C GLY A 5 1.71 5.04 -10.71
N LEU A 6 0.76 4.11 -10.82
CA LEU A 6 1.03 2.67 -10.63
C LEU A 6 1.82 2.08 -11.81
N LEU A 7 1.51 2.50 -13.04
CA LEU A 7 2.20 2.05 -14.25
C LEU A 7 3.63 2.60 -14.31
N GLU A 8 3.82 3.89 -14.06
CA GLU A 8 5.14 4.55 -14.02
C GLU A 8 6.07 3.92 -12.98
N ARG A 9 5.53 3.45 -11.85
CA ARG A 9 6.29 2.75 -10.80
C ARG A 9 6.58 1.28 -11.12
N GLY A 10 6.03 0.73 -12.21
CA GLY A 10 6.20 -0.68 -12.53
C GLY A 10 5.55 -1.60 -11.49
N VAL A 11 4.42 -1.21 -10.91
CA VAL A 11 3.70 -2.03 -9.92
C VAL A 11 3.24 -3.37 -10.52
N PHE A 12 3.01 -3.39 -11.84
CA PHE A 12 2.46 -4.53 -12.55
C PHE A 12 3.35 -4.99 -13.70
N LYS A 13 3.33 -6.29 -13.95
CA LYS A 13 3.77 -6.91 -15.20
C LYS A 13 2.59 -7.59 -15.86
N ILE A 14 2.36 -7.30 -17.13
CA ILE A 14 1.36 -8.01 -17.95
C ILE A 14 1.91 -9.40 -18.23
N ILE A 15 1.09 -10.43 -18.01
CA ILE A 15 1.46 -11.83 -18.26
C ILE A 15 0.34 -12.55 -19.01
N ASP A 16 0.69 -13.59 -19.74
CA ASP A 16 -0.29 -14.47 -20.35
C ASP A 16 -0.92 -15.37 -19.30
N LYS A 17 -2.20 -15.71 -19.50
CA LYS A 17 -2.92 -16.63 -18.60
C LYS A 17 -2.27 -18.01 -18.51
N ALA A 18 -1.58 -18.43 -19.57
CA ALA A 18 -0.81 -19.67 -19.61
C ALA A 18 0.40 -19.66 -18.67
N ASP A 19 0.94 -18.48 -18.34
CA ASP A 19 2.10 -18.33 -17.46
C ASP A 19 1.73 -18.32 -15.97
N VAL A 20 0.43 -18.24 -15.64
CA VAL A 20 -0.04 -18.34 -14.26
C VAL A 20 0.10 -19.79 -13.79
N PRO A 21 0.87 -20.06 -12.70
CA PRO A 21 1.06 -21.42 -12.22
C PRO A 21 -0.28 -22.08 -11.89
N THR A 22 -0.44 -23.34 -12.30
CA THR A 22 -1.69 -24.09 -12.12
C THR A 22 -2.12 -24.15 -10.66
N GLY A 23 -3.41 -23.88 -10.40
CA GLY A 23 -3.97 -23.84 -9.05
C GLY A 23 -3.76 -22.52 -8.31
N THR A 24 -3.04 -21.55 -8.91
CA THR A 24 -2.91 -20.22 -8.33
C THR A 24 -4.19 -19.43 -8.51
N ARG A 25 -4.67 -18.81 -7.43
CA ARG A 25 -5.84 -17.95 -7.47
C ARG A 25 -5.49 -16.61 -8.11
N ILE A 26 -6.22 -16.23 -9.15
CA ILE A 26 -6.22 -14.88 -9.70
C ILE A 26 -7.24 -14.05 -8.91
N PHE A 27 -6.81 -12.91 -8.37
CA PHE A 27 -7.69 -12.03 -7.60
C PHE A 27 -8.41 -11.02 -8.50
N GLY A 28 -9.61 -10.62 -8.11
CA GLY A 28 -10.22 -9.42 -8.68
C GLY A 28 -9.45 -8.18 -8.24
N SER A 29 -9.47 -7.15 -9.08
CA SER A 29 -9.01 -5.81 -8.73
C SER A 29 -10.14 -4.82 -8.99
N ARG A 30 -10.18 -3.73 -8.21
CA ARG A 30 -11.13 -2.64 -8.44
C ARG A 30 -10.58 -1.33 -7.92
N PHE A 31 -10.94 -0.23 -8.56
CA PHE A 31 -10.76 1.08 -7.97
C PHE A 31 -11.80 1.33 -6.87
N VAL A 32 -11.37 1.99 -5.82
CA VAL A 32 -12.20 2.50 -4.74
C VAL A 32 -12.03 4.00 -4.73
N ASP A 33 -13.07 4.69 -5.15
CA ASP A 33 -13.12 6.15 -5.22
C ASP A 33 -13.73 6.72 -3.95
N GLN A 34 -13.12 7.79 -3.46
CA GLN A 34 -13.56 8.50 -2.27
C GLN A 34 -13.34 10.00 -2.46
N GLU A 35 -14.39 10.79 -2.25
CA GLU A 35 -14.27 12.22 -2.08
C GLU A 35 -13.78 12.52 -0.64
N LYS A 36 -12.75 13.36 -0.53
CA LYS A 36 -12.20 13.83 0.74
C LYS A 36 -12.67 15.25 0.99
N HIS A 37 -13.07 15.54 2.24
CA HIS A 37 -13.56 16.86 2.66
C HIS A 37 -14.76 17.35 1.84
N GLU A 38 -15.68 16.43 1.55
CA GLU A 38 -16.93 16.68 0.85
C GLU A 38 -17.67 17.89 1.46
N GLY A 39 -18.20 18.76 0.60
CA GLY A 39 -18.91 19.97 1.02
C GLY A 39 -18.02 21.13 1.48
N THR A 40 -16.70 21.05 1.27
CA THR A 40 -15.77 22.15 1.57
C THR A 40 -15.00 22.60 0.32
N GLU A 41 -14.44 23.81 0.33
CA GLU A 41 -13.57 24.31 -0.75
C GLU A 41 -12.29 23.47 -0.95
N LYS A 42 -11.97 22.60 0.02
CA LYS A 42 -10.83 21.67 -0.02
C LYS A 42 -11.25 20.26 -0.47
N ALA A 43 -12.45 20.12 -1.03
CA ALA A 43 -12.91 18.84 -1.55
C ALA A 43 -11.99 18.34 -2.67
N PHE A 44 -11.61 17.07 -2.61
CA PHE A 44 -10.84 16.44 -3.68
C PHE A 44 -11.12 14.95 -3.80
N GLU A 45 -11.06 14.44 -5.03
CA GLU A 45 -11.25 13.02 -5.32
C GLU A 45 -9.96 12.23 -5.08
N LYS A 46 -10.09 11.09 -4.40
CA LYS A 46 -9.00 10.14 -4.17
C LYS A 46 -9.45 8.74 -4.60
N SER A 47 -8.73 8.18 -5.56
CA SER A 47 -8.93 6.82 -6.03
C SER A 47 -7.80 5.90 -5.55
N ARG A 48 -8.10 4.62 -5.32
CA ARG A 48 -7.11 3.59 -4.97
C ARG A 48 -7.45 2.28 -5.66
N LEU A 49 -6.46 1.65 -6.30
CA LEU A 49 -6.61 0.29 -6.77
C LEU A 49 -6.43 -0.69 -5.61
N VAL A 50 -7.43 -1.54 -5.37
CA VAL A 50 -7.44 -2.53 -4.28
C VAL A 50 -7.57 -3.93 -4.86
N SER A 51 -6.79 -4.88 -4.32
CA SER A 51 -6.89 -6.30 -4.69
C SER A 51 -6.67 -7.24 -3.48
N ALA A 52 -6.45 -8.53 -3.73
CA ALA A 52 -6.20 -9.59 -2.74
C ALA A 52 -7.33 -9.79 -1.70
N TYR A 53 -8.59 -9.58 -2.10
CA TYR A 53 -9.73 -9.77 -1.20
C TYR A 53 -9.90 -11.24 -0.76
N LYS A 54 -10.08 -11.45 0.55
CA LYS A 54 -10.17 -12.78 1.18
C LYS A 54 -9.03 -13.70 0.76
N ASP A 55 -7.81 -13.17 0.74
CA ASP A 55 -6.62 -13.96 0.50
C ASP A 55 -6.39 -14.97 1.65
N ALA A 56 -6.40 -16.26 1.32
CA ALA A 56 -6.13 -17.34 2.27
C ALA A 56 -4.63 -17.51 2.55
N GLY A 57 -3.77 -17.15 1.59
CA GLY A 57 -2.31 -17.16 1.72
C GLY A 57 -1.80 -16.21 2.80
N LYS A 58 -2.63 -15.27 3.25
CA LYS A 58 -2.30 -14.40 4.39
C LYS A 58 -2.01 -15.14 5.70
N ARG A 59 -2.43 -16.41 5.82
CA ARG A 59 -2.20 -17.24 7.01
C ARG A 59 -0.76 -17.73 7.12
N SER A 60 -0.02 -17.77 6.02
CA SER A 60 1.36 -18.26 5.98
C SER A 60 2.41 -17.14 6.01
N ILE A 61 2.00 -15.90 6.24
CA ILE A 61 2.86 -14.70 6.17
C ILE A 61 2.59 -13.73 7.32
N LEU A 62 3.58 -12.89 7.62
CA LEU A 62 3.43 -11.82 8.60
C LEU A 62 2.71 -10.60 7.99
N THR A 63 1.47 -10.39 8.41
CA THR A 63 0.61 -9.27 7.94
C THR A 63 0.57 -8.09 8.91
N GLN A 64 1.16 -8.27 10.11
CA GLN A 64 1.11 -7.28 11.18
C GLN A 64 2.31 -6.35 11.08
N ALA A 65 2.14 -5.24 10.37
CA ALA A 65 3.10 -4.15 10.39
C ALA A 65 3.12 -3.50 11.79
N PRO A 66 4.29 -3.22 12.37
CA PRO A 66 4.37 -2.45 13.60
C PRO A 66 3.67 -1.10 13.46
N THR A 67 2.74 -0.82 14.37
CA THR A 67 2.04 0.45 14.44
C THR A 67 2.16 1.00 15.85
N ILE A 68 2.24 2.33 15.97
CA ILE A 68 2.31 2.98 17.27
C ILE A 68 1.03 2.67 18.07
N GLN A 69 1.19 2.27 19.33
CA GLN A 69 0.07 1.99 20.20
C GLN A 69 -0.66 3.28 20.57
N ARG A 70 -1.98 3.19 20.78
CA ARG A 70 -2.80 4.33 21.24
C ARG A 70 -2.30 4.93 22.56
N ALA A 71 -1.79 4.10 23.47
CA ALA A 71 -1.19 4.56 24.71
C ALA A 71 0.06 5.43 24.44
N SER A 72 0.97 4.97 23.58
CA SER A 72 2.15 5.73 23.16
C SER A 72 1.79 7.05 22.49
N GLN A 73 0.77 7.08 21.62
CA GLN A 73 0.27 8.33 21.03
C GLN A 73 -0.20 9.32 22.09
N ARG A 74 -0.94 8.86 23.11
CA ARG A 74 -1.40 9.72 24.22
C ARG A 74 -0.22 10.28 25.01
N ILE A 75 0.78 9.45 25.31
CA ILE A 75 1.99 9.88 26.02
C ILE A 75 2.73 10.96 25.22
N ILE A 76 2.92 10.77 23.91
CA ILE A 76 3.56 11.78 23.03
C ILE A 76 2.79 13.11 23.10
N LEU A 77 1.46 13.07 23.03
CA LEU A 77 0.63 14.27 23.13
C LEU A 77 0.74 14.95 24.50
N SER A 78 0.72 14.17 25.59
CA SER A 78 0.91 14.70 26.94
C SER A 78 2.27 15.37 27.10
N LEU A 79 3.34 14.74 26.62
CA LEU A 79 4.70 15.29 26.66
C LEU A 79 4.80 16.60 25.85
N ALA A 80 4.19 16.65 24.66
CA ALA A 80 4.17 17.85 23.83
C ALA A 80 3.48 19.04 24.50
N ILE A 81 2.50 18.79 25.37
CA ILE A 81 1.81 19.84 26.14
C ILE A 81 2.66 20.27 27.34
N THR A 82 3.34 19.33 28.01
CA THR A 82 4.08 19.60 29.25
C THR A 82 5.46 20.22 29.01
N ILE A 83 6.15 19.84 27.94
CA ILE A 83 7.53 20.27 27.67
C ILE A 83 7.50 21.53 26.80
N PRO A 84 8.00 22.68 27.30
CA PRO A 84 8.09 23.90 26.51
C PRO A 84 8.92 23.68 25.24
N ASN A 85 8.46 24.25 24.12
CA ASN A 85 9.13 24.17 22.81
C ASN A 85 9.21 22.76 22.18
N LEU A 86 8.39 21.79 22.62
CA LEU A 86 8.28 20.50 21.95
C LEU A 86 7.24 20.57 20.81
N HIS A 87 7.71 20.49 19.57
CA HIS A 87 6.85 20.54 18.37
C HIS A 87 6.55 19.14 17.82
N LEU A 88 5.27 18.89 17.53
CA LEU A 88 4.83 17.65 16.89
C LEU A 88 4.56 17.89 15.40
N TYR A 89 5.02 16.94 14.58
CA TYR A 89 4.79 16.93 13.14
C TYR A 89 4.24 15.57 12.72
N THR A 90 3.34 15.57 11.75
CA THR A 90 2.86 14.38 11.08
C THR A 90 3.15 14.48 9.59
N ARG A 91 3.35 13.34 8.93
CA ARG A 91 3.52 13.28 7.48
C ARG A 91 2.58 12.24 6.92
N ASP A 92 1.79 12.62 5.93
CA ASP A 92 1.05 11.69 5.10
C ASP A 92 1.88 11.37 3.85
N ILE A 93 2.06 10.08 3.57
CA ILE A 93 2.88 9.61 2.45
C ILE A 93 1.94 9.11 1.36
N SER A 94 1.98 9.79 0.21
CA SER A 94 1.17 9.42 -0.95
C SER A 94 1.62 8.08 -1.52
N GLN A 95 0.70 7.13 -1.68
CA GLN A 95 0.97 5.80 -2.26
C GLN A 95 2.13 5.04 -1.61
N ALA A 96 2.28 5.15 -0.28
CA ALA A 96 3.34 4.54 0.53
C ALA A 96 3.72 3.11 0.10
N TYR A 97 2.75 2.20 -0.04
CA TYR A 97 3.04 0.79 -0.33
C TYR A 97 3.82 0.57 -1.62
N THR A 98 3.46 1.27 -2.70
CA THR A 98 4.14 1.15 -4.00
C THR A 98 5.53 1.80 -4.02
N GLN A 99 5.91 2.50 -2.95
CA GLN A 99 7.27 3.03 -2.75
C GLN A 99 8.14 2.08 -1.93
N SER A 100 7.63 0.91 -1.54
CA SER A 100 8.42 -0.07 -0.80
C SER A 100 9.60 -0.53 -1.66
N THR A 101 10.78 -0.63 -1.05
CA THR A 101 12.01 -1.09 -1.73
C THR A 101 12.16 -2.61 -1.72
N THR A 102 11.22 -3.31 -1.07
CA THR A 102 11.19 -4.77 -0.94
C THR A 102 10.18 -5.37 -1.91
N SER A 103 10.50 -6.56 -2.41
CA SER A 103 9.60 -7.35 -3.26
C SER A 103 8.60 -8.14 -2.43
N LEU A 104 7.42 -8.41 -3.00
CA LEU A 104 6.42 -9.29 -2.38
C LEU A 104 7.01 -10.67 -2.09
N THR A 105 6.54 -11.31 -1.03
CA THR A 105 7.07 -12.61 -0.57
C THR A 105 6.60 -13.77 -1.46
N ARG A 106 5.57 -13.53 -2.25
CA ARG A 106 4.90 -14.52 -3.11
C ARG A 106 4.32 -13.83 -4.33
N ASP A 107 4.11 -14.62 -5.37
CA ASP A 107 3.43 -14.15 -6.55
C ASP A 107 1.94 -13.89 -6.28
N ILE A 108 1.49 -12.71 -6.70
CA ILE A 108 0.09 -12.30 -6.63
C ILE A 108 -0.34 -11.93 -8.03
N PHE A 109 -1.37 -12.60 -8.53
CA PHE A 109 -1.94 -12.35 -9.85
C PHE A 109 -3.32 -11.73 -9.70
N ILE A 110 -3.60 -10.72 -10.52
CA ILE A 110 -4.87 -10.00 -10.50
C ILE A 110 -5.43 -9.87 -11.92
N HIS A 111 -6.75 -9.84 -12.05
CA HIS A 111 -7.37 -9.35 -13.27
C HIS A 111 -7.05 -7.87 -13.44
N ALA A 112 -6.70 -7.46 -14.66
CA ALA A 112 -6.49 -6.06 -14.98
C ALA A 112 -7.78 -5.28 -14.69
N PRO A 113 -7.69 -4.11 -14.01
CA PRO A 113 -8.85 -3.26 -13.82
C PRO A 113 -9.32 -2.72 -15.17
N THR A 114 -10.63 -2.51 -15.31
CA THR A 114 -11.27 -2.10 -16.57
C THR A 114 -10.68 -0.81 -17.15
N GLU A 115 -10.22 0.08 -16.28
CA GLU A 115 -9.62 1.37 -16.56
C GLU A 115 -8.28 1.27 -17.31
N MET A 116 -7.63 0.10 -17.31
CA MET A 116 -6.42 -0.14 -18.11
C MET A 116 -6.71 -0.41 -19.58
N GLY A 117 -7.96 -0.73 -19.97
CA GLY A 117 -8.31 -0.97 -21.37
C GLY A 117 -7.66 -2.20 -22.02
N LEU A 118 -7.09 -3.13 -21.24
CA LEU A 118 -6.40 -4.33 -21.72
C LEU A 118 -7.34 -5.50 -22.07
N GLY A 119 -8.64 -5.35 -21.81
CA GLY A 119 -9.65 -6.41 -21.96
C GLY A 119 -9.89 -7.20 -20.67
N PRO A 120 -11.01 -7.95 -20.59
CA PRO A 120 -11.46 -8.61 -19.36
C PRO A 120 -10.59 -9.80 -18.93
N ASP A 121 -9.88 -10.42 -19.88
CA ASP A 121 -9.04 -11.59 -19.64
C ASP A 121 -7.57 -11.24 -19.38
N ALA A 122 -7.21 -9.96 -19.41
CA ALA A 122 -5.85 -9.53 -19.13
C ALA A 122 -5.48 -9.79 -17.66
N ILE A 123 -4.32 -10.41 -17.46
CA ILE A 123 -3.80 -10.76 -16.14
C ILE A 123 -2.53 -9.96 -15.87
N LEU A 124 -2.42 -9.49 -14.63
CA LEU A 124 -1.28 -8.76 -14.13
C LEU A 124 -0.64 -9.54 -12.99
N GLN A 125 0.67 -9.69 -13.03
CA GLN A 125 1.48 -10.01 -11.85
C GLN A 125 1.73 -8.72 -11.07
N VAL A 126 1.41 -8.71 -9.79
CA VAL A 126 1.71 -7.60 -8.88
C VAL A 126 3.14 -7.76 -8.39
N LEU A 127 3.99 -6.79 -8.69
CA LEU A 127 5.43 -6.82 -8.36
C LEU A 127 5.74 -6.04 -7.08
N LEU A 128 4.97 -4.99 -6.80
CA LEU A 128 5.16 -4.10 -5.65
C LEU A 128 3.97 -4.17 -4.69
N PRO A 129 4.19 -3.90 -3.40
CA PRO A 129 3.09 -3.83 -2.43
C PRO A 129 1.97 -2.87 -2.85
N LEU A 130 0.73 -3.37 -2.81
CA LEU A 130 -0.48 -2.67 -3.24
C LEU A 130 -1.54 -2.65 -2.14
N TYR A 131 -2.48 -1.71 -2.19
CA TYR A 131 -3.61 -1.71 -1.27
C TYR A 131 -4.42 -3.01 -1.36
N GLY A 132 -4.80 -3.54 -0.19
CA GLY A 132 -5.51 -4.81 -0.05
C GLY A 132 -4.61 -6.04 0.02
N VAL A 133 -3.36 -5.95 -0.44
CA VAL A 133 -2.37 -7.01 -0.26
C VAL A 133 -1.98 -7.11 1.23
N PRO A 134 -2.17 -8.28 1.89
CA PRO A 134 -2.04 -8.39 3.34
C PRO A 134 -0.65 -8.05 3.91
N GLU A 135 0.41 -8.32 3.16
CA GLU A 135 1.82 -8.05 3.55
C GLU A 135 2.27 -6.61 3.27
N ALA A 136 1.45 -5.80 2.59
CA ALA A 136 1.91 -4.50 2.09
C ALA A 136 2.36 -3.51 3.18
N GLY A 137 1.69 -3.55 4.34
CA GLY A 137 2.08 -2.73 5.49
C GLY A 137 3.47 -3.10 6.02
N THR A 138 3.80 -4.39 6.05
CA THR A 138 5.09 -4.89 6.55
C THR A 138 6.24 -4.45 5.64
N HIS A 139 6.05 -4.54 4.32
CA HIS A 139 7.02 -4.07 3.32
C HIS A 139 7.28 -2.56 3.44
N TRP A 140 6.22 -1.77 3.63
CA TRP A 140 6.36 -0.34 3.84
C TRP A 140 7.07 -0.02 5.15
N PHE A 141 6.72 -0.71 6.24
CA PHE A 141 7.40 -0.53 7.52
C PHE A 141 8.91 -0.77 7.39
N LYS A 142 9.34 -1.87 6.76
CA LYS A 142 10.77 -2.16 6.55
C LYS A 142 11.44 -1.03 5.78
N THR A 143 10.84 -0.61 4.67
CA THR A 143 11.36 0.47 3.82
C THR A 143 11.52 1.78 4.60
N TYR A 144 10.48 2.17 5.34
CA TYR A 144 10.48 3.43 6.08
C TYR A 144 11.41 3.39 7.29
N HIS A 145 11.45 2.26 8.00
CA HIS A 145 12.33 2.07 9.15
C HIS A 145 13.81 2.07 8.72
N ASP A 146 14.16 1.35 7.66
CA ASP A 146 15.53 1.36 7.11
C ASP A 146 15.94 2.76 6.69
N TYR A 147 15.05 3.49 6.02
CA TYR A 147 15.33 4.88 5.64
C TYR A 147 15.64 5.75 6.86
N HIS A 148 14.91 5.57 7.96
CA HIS A 148 15.08 6.33 9.19
C HIS A 148 16.39 5.98 9.92
N THR A 149 16.68 4.70 10.10
CA THR A 149 17.86 4.24 10.84
C THR A 149 19.14 4.42 10.03
N THR A 150 19.13 4.11 8.72
CA THR A 150 20.35 4.15 7.90
C THR A 150 20.63 5.51 7.27
N ARG A 151 19.60 6.23 6.83
CA ARG A 151 19.78 7.48 6.06
C ARG A 151 19.64 8.73 6.91
N LEU A 152 18.81 8.68 7.96
CA LEU A 152 18.66 9.80 8.89
C LEU A 152 19.48 9.60 10.18
N ASN A 153 19.97 8.39 10.46
CA ASN A 153 20.75 8.04 11.65
C ASN A 153 20.00 8.41 12.95
N ILE A 154 18.71 8.08 12.98
CA ILE A 154 17.84 8.28 14.15
C ILE A 154 17.40 6.89 14.63
N ASP A 155 17.90 6.50 15.80
CA ASP A 155 17.57 5.27 16.52
C ASP A 155 16.26 5.37 17.31
#